data_AF-A0A8T4MC67-F1
#
_entry.id   AF-A0A8T4MC67-F1
#
_cell.length_a   1.000
_cell.length_b   1.000
_cell.length_c   1.000
_cell.angle_alpha   90.00
_cell.angle_beta   90.00
_cell.angle_gamma   90.00
#
_symmetry.space_group_name_H-M   'P 1'
#
loop_
_entity.id
_entity.type
_entity.pdbx_description
1 polymer ?
#
loop_
_entity_poly.entity_id
_entity_poly.type
_entity_poly.pdbx_seq_one_letter_code
_entity_poly.pdbx_strand_id
1 'polypeptide(L)'
;MEYLIILALFLFSAIILEYQFHIHLYNSRKERILIPLIFLVAGTAWDSFAIWRGHWSFQGPGLIGIEIGLMPLEEYLFLLIIPFWIITIYKLLDKKLNYKKQKHDNKNRL
;
A
#
# COMPACT_ATOMS: atom_id res chain seq x y z
N MET A 1 -10.47 -16.73 -3.87
CA MET A 1 -9.82 -15.86 -4.88
C MET A 1 -10.11 -14.37 -4.69
N GLU A 2 -11.16 -14.04 -3.95
CA GLU A 2 -11.69 -12.71 -3.68
C GLU A 2 -10.62 -11.78 -3.11
N TYR A 3 -9.74 -12.30 -2.24
CA TYR A 3 -8.70 -11.50 -1.62
C TYR A 3 -7.69 -10.97 -2.65
N LEU A 4 -7.24 -11.82 -3.56
CA LEU A 4 -6.34 -11.41 -4.64
C LEU A 4 -6.98 -10.35 -5.55
N ILE A 5 -8.28 -10.49 -5.84
CA ILE A 5 -9.03 -9.50 -6.62
C ILE A 5 -9.06 -8.15 -5.90
N ILE A 6 -9.33 -8.14 -4.59
CA ILE A 6 -9.33 -6.93 -3.79
C ILE A 6 -7.95 -6.26 -3.82
N LEU A 7 -6.88 -7.02 -3.63
CA LEU A 7 -5.50 -6.50 -3.72
C LEU A 7 -5.19 -5.93 -5.11
N ALA A 8 -5.62 -6.61 -6.17
CA ALA A 8 -5.46 -6.13 -7.54
C ALA A 8 -6.22 -4.82 -7.78
N LEU A 9 -7.43 -4.67 -7.24
CA LEU A 9 -8.20 -3.42 -7.31
C LEU A 9 -7.50 -2.27 -6.59
N PHE A 10 -6.95 -2.51 -5.40
CA PHE A 10 -6.16 -1.52 -4.67
C PHE A 10 -4.93 -1.10 -5.48
N LEU A 11 -4.14 -2.06 -5.95
CA LEU A 11 -2.95 -1.79 -6.75
C LEU A 11 -3.30 -1.01 -8.03
N PHE A 12 -4.32 -1.45 -8.75
CA PHE A 12 -4.79 -0.79 -9.97
C PHE A 12 -5.22 0.66 -9.72
N SER A 13 -5.99 0.88 -8.64
CA SER A 13 -6.41 2.23 -8.26
C SER A 13 -5.22 3.13 -7.91
N ALA A 14 -4.21 2.62 -7.20
CA ALA A 14 -3.01 3.38 -6.89
C ALA A 14 -2.23 3.77 -8.15
N ILE A 15 -2.04 2.83 -9.08
CA ILE A 15 -1.33 3.08 -10.35
C ILE A 15 -2.06 4.12 -11.19
N ILE A 16 -3.38 4.02 -11.32
CA ILE A 16 -4.19 5.03 -12.03
C ILE A 16 -4.01 6.40 -11.40
N LEU A 17 -4.10 6.50 -10.07
CA LEU A 17 -3.97 7.77 -9.37
C LEU A 17 -2.56 8.37 -9.49
N GLU A 18 -1.52 7.53 -9.37
CA GLU A 18 -0.12 7.95 -9.57
C GLU A 18 0.08 8.54 -10.97
N TYR A 19 -0.45 7.85 -11.99
CA TYR A 19 -0.38 8.29 -13.38
C TYR A 19 -1.20 9.56 -13.66
N GLN A 20 -2.49 9.57 -13.29
CA GLN A 20 -3.42 10.66 -13.59
C GLN A 20 -3.04 11.97 -12.90
N PHE A 21 -2.48 11.91 -11.69
CA PHE A 21 -2.12 13.09 -10.91
C PHE A 21 -0.61 13.39 -10.91
N HIS A 22 0.19 12.64 -11.68
CA HIS A 22 1.66 12.74 -11.75
C HIS A 22 2.29 12.87 -10.35
N ILE A 23 1.90 11.98 -9.45
CA ILE A 23 2.36 11.99 -8.05
C ILE A 23 3.72 11.30 -7.98
N HIS A 24 4.74 12.04 -7.55
CA HIS A 24 6.05 11.44 -7.26
C HIS A 24 6.01 10.86 -5.85
N LEU A 25 5.84 9.53 -5.74
CA LEU A 25 5.72 8.84 -4.45
C LEU A 25 7.04 8.74 -3.69
N TYR A 26 8.14 8.58 -4.42
CA TYR A 26 9.49 8.43 -3.87
C TYR A 26 10.41 9.47 -4.46
N ASN A 27 11.37 9.96 -3.67
CA ASN A 27 12.32 10.96 -4.14
C ASN A 27 13.45 10.32 -4.95
N SER A 28 13.74 9.04 -4.67
CA SER A 28 14.80 8.29 -5.35
C SER A 28 14.34 6.88 -5.77
N ARG A 29 15.01 6.32 -6.80
CA ARG A 29 14.78 4.92 -7.23
C ARG A 29 15.11 3.92 -6.11
N LYS A 30 16.05 4.27 -5.22
CA LYS A 30 16.44 3.44 -4.08
C LYS A 30 15.31 3.34 -3.05
N GLU A 31 14.68 4.47 -2.71
CA GLU A 31 13.53 4.49 -1.80
C GLU A 31 12.36 3.64 -2.31
N ARG A 32 12.09 3.66 -3.62
CA ARG A 32 11.03 2.86 -4.24
C ARG A 32 11.20 1.34 -4.02
N ILE A 33 12.42 0.87 -3.76
CA ILE A 33 12.71 -0.54 -3.48
C ILE A 33 12.86 -0.76 -1.98
N LEU A 34 13.62 0.09 -1.29
CA LEU A 34 13.91 -0.05 0.13
C LEU A 34 12.65 0.03 1.00
N ILE A 35 11.73 0.96 0.70
CA ILE A 35 10.54 1.15 1.52
C ILE A 35 9.63 -0.09 1.46
N PRO A 36 9.21 -0.58 0.27
CA PRO A 36 8.43 -1.82 0.20
C PRO A 36 9.16 -3.03 0.81
N LEU A 37 10.49 -3.12 0.63
CA LEU A 37 11.27 -4.20 1.21
C LEU A 37 11.24 -4.18 2.75
N ILE A 38 11.34 -3.00 3.36
CA ILE A 38 11.24 -2.85 4.82
C ILE A 38 9.87 -3.33 5.30
N PHE A 39 8.77 -2.90 4.66
CA PHE A 39 7.42 -3.36 5.02
C PHE A 39 7.27 -4.86 4.84
N LEU A 40 7.79 -5.42 3.76
CA LEU A 40 7.73 -6.85 3.49
C LEU A 40 8.48 -7.64 4.57
N VAL A 41 9.72 -7.27 4.88
CA VAL A 41 10.53 -7.98 5.89
C VAL A 41 9.94 -7.82 7.28
N ALA A 42 9.61 -6.60 7.69
CA ALA A 42 9.08 -6.33 9.03
C ALA A 42 7.71 -6.99 9.23
N GLY A 43 6.81 -6.86 8.25
CA GLY A 43 5.49 -7.48 8.28
C GLY A 43 5.56 -8.99 8.26
N THR A 44 6.36 -9.57 7.36
CA THR A 44 6.55 -11.02 7.29
C THR A 44 7.09 -11.57 8.61
N ALA A 45 8.08 -10.91 9.21
CA ALA A 45 8.67 -11.35 10.48
C ALA A 45 7.64 -11.33 11.61
N TRP A 46 6.86 -10.26 11.71
CA TRP A 46 5.81 -10.11 12.72
C TRP A 46 4.69 -11.13 12.56
N ASP A 47 4.12 -11.24 11.36
CA ASP A 47 2.97 -12.12 11.11
C ASP A 47 3.38 -13.59 11.24
N SER A 48 4.56 -13.97 10.72
CA SER A 48 5.10 -15.32 10.91
C SER A 48 5.31 -15.65 12.38
N PHE A 49 5.82 -14.70 13.18
CA PHE A 49 5.97 -14.89 14.62
C PHE A 49 4.61 -15.08 15.31
N ALA A 50 3.62 -14.27 14.95
CA ALA A 50 2.28 -14.35 15.52
C ALA A 50 1.59 -15.69 15.20
N ILE A 51 1.73 -16.19 13.97
CA ILE A 51 1.20 -17.50 13.56
C ILE A 51 1.93 -18.63 14.28
N TRP A 52 3.26 -18.57 14.35
CA TRP A 52 4.05 -19.56 15.05
C TRP A 52 3.68 -19.67 16.54
N ARG A 53 3.32 -18.54 17.16
CA ARG A 53 2.81 -18.48 18.55
C ARG A 53 1.36 -18.92 18.70
N GLY A 54 0.66 -19.24 17.61
CA GLY A 54 -0.74 -19.61 17.61
C GLY A 54 -1.68 -18.45 17.96
N HIS A 55 -1.24 -17.20 17.82
CA HIS A 55 -2.10 -16.04 18.05
C HIS A 55 -3.21 -15.93 17.01
N TRP A 56 -2.95 -16.40 15.79
CA TRP A 56 -3.91 -16.46 14.69
C TRP A 56 -3.42 -17.36 13.55
N SER A 57 -4.31 -17.64 12.60
CA SER A 57 -4.02 -18.41 11.39
C SER A 57 -4.82 -17.86 10.21
N PHE A 58 -4.23 -17.87 9.03
CA PHE A 58 -4.92 -17.49 7.81
C PHE A 58 -5.57 -18.71 7.15
N GLN A 59 -6.89 -18.86 7.34
CA GLN A 59 -7.67 -19.91 6.70
C GLN A 59 -8.96 -19.32 6.16
N GLY A 60 -9.34 -19.68 4.93
CA GLY A 60 -10.63 -19.28 4.39
C GLY A 60 -10.79 -19.57 2.90
N PRO A 61 -12.05 -19.68 2.42
CA PRO A 61 -12.35 -19.96 1.01
C PRO A 61 -11.91 -18.82 0.07
N GLY A 62 -11.63 -17.63 0.62
CA GLY A 62 -11.21 -16.45 -0.13
C GLY A 62 -9.78 -16.48 -0.66
N LEU A 63 -8.95 -17.42 -0.21
CA LEU A 63 -7.56 -17.57 -0.63
C LEU A 63 -7.45 -18.32 -1.97
N ILE A 64 -6.29 -18.22 -2.62
CA ILE A 64 -5.94 -19.01 -3.81
C ILE A 64 -5.37 -20.38 -3.44
N GLY A 65 -5.00 -20.58 -2.17
CA GLY A 65 -4.44 -21.83 -1.65
C GLY A 65 -2.92 -21.98 -1.85
N ILE A 66 -2.21 -20.92 -2.21
CA ILE A 66 -0.73 -20.92 -2.29
C ILE A 66 -0.17 -20.41 -0.96
N GLU A 67 0.52 -21.27 -0.23
CA GLU A 67 1.20 -20.94 1.02
C GLU A 67 2.71 -20.88 0.82
N ILE A 68 3.34 -19.86 1.38
CA ILE A 68 4.79 -19.68 1.42
C ILE A 68 5.18 -19.57 2.89
N GLY A 69 5.93 -20.54 3.40
CA GLY A 69 6.28 -20.58 4.83
C GLY A 69 5.04 -20.77 5.72
N LEU A 70 4.73 -19.77 6.55
CA LEU A 70 3.60 -19.81 7.49
C LEU A 70 2.37 -19.01 7.02
N MET A 71 2.45 -18.36 5.85
CA MET A 71 1.42 -17.43 5.38
C MET A 71 1.01 -17.71 3.93
N PRO A 72 -0.23 -17.35 3.54
CA PRO A 72 -0.63 -17.38 2.16
C PRO A 72 0.03 -16.25 1.35
N LEU A 73 0.19 -16.46 0.04
CA LEU A 73 0.82 -15.50 -0.88
C LEU A 73 0.19 -14.10 -0.78
N GLU A 74 -1.12 -14.03 -0.57
CA GLU A 74 -1.88 -12.80 -0.50
C GLU A 74 -1.43 -11.88 0.63
N GLU A 75 -0.94 -12.40 1.75
CA GLU A 75 -0.42 -11.57 2.84
C GLU A 75 0.88 -10.87 2.46
N TYR A 76 1.77 -11.56 1.74
CA TYR A 76 2.97 -10.92 1.19
C TYR A 76 2.62 -9.81 0.20
N LEU A 77 1.59 -10.01 -0.61
CA LEU A 77 1.08 -8.99 -1.52
C LEU A 77 0.42 -7.82 -0.76
N PHE A 78 -0.34 -8.11 0.30
CA PHE A 78 -0.94 -7.10 1.17
C PHE A 78 0.12 -6.19 1.79
N LEU A 79 1.20 -6.76 2.33
CA LEU A 79 2.33 -6.03 2.91
C LEU A 79 3.03 -5.08 1.93
N LEU A 80 2.91 -5.32 0.62
CA LEU A 80 3.47 -4.46 -0.42
C LEU A 80 2.45 -3.45 -0.95
N ILE A 81 1.25 -3.92 -1.28
CA ILE A 81 0.22 -3.16 -2.00
C ILE A 81 -0.45 -2.14 -1.09
N ILE A 82 -0.80 -2.51 0.14
CA ILE A 82 -1.57 -1.64 1.02
C ILE A 82 -0.75 -0.43 1.49
N PRO A 83 0.50 -0.56 1.96
CA PRO A 83 1.32 0.61 2.27
C PRO A 83 1.52 1.53 1.07
N PHE A 84 1.74 0.96 -0.11
CA PHE A 84 1.87 1.73 -1.36
C PHE A 84 0.59 2.51 -1.68
N TRP A 85 -0.58 1.87 -1.56
CA TRP A 85 -1.87 2.52 -1.78
C TRP A 85 -2.13 3.65 -0.79
N ILE A 86 -1.85 3.43 0.50
CA ILE A 86 -2.01 4.45 1.56
C ILE A 86 -1.14 5.68 1.27
N ILE A 87 0.14 5.49 0.94
CA ILE A 87 1.04 6.60 0.61
C ILE A 87 0.53 7.36 -0.63
N THR A 88 -0.03 6.65 -1.61
CA THR A 88 -0.61 7.26 -2.82
C THR A 88 -1.78 8.18 -2.49
N ILE A 89 -2.72 7.70 -1.68
CA ILE A 89 -3.86 8.49 -1.23
C ILE A 89 -3.40 9.69 -0.39
N TYR A 90 -2.46 9.50 0.53
CA TYR A 90 -1.92 10.57 1.36
C TYR A 90 -1.34 11.71 0.49
N LYS A 91 -0.50 11.39 -0.49
CA LYS A 91 0.09 12.41 -1.38
C LYS A 91 -0.94 13.09 -2.27
N LEU A 92 -1.96 12.37 -2.72
CA LEU A 92 -3.06 12.94 -3.49
C LEU A 92 -3.83 13.99 -2.66
N LEU A 93 -4.13 13.66 -1.41
CA LEU A 93 -4.83 14.57 -0.50
C LEU A 93 -3.98 15.79 -0.16
N ASP A 94 -2.70 15.59 0.18
CA ASP A 94 -1.77 16.69 0.45
C ASP A 94 -1.67 17.65 -0.73
N LYS A 95 -1.51 17.13 -1.96
CA LYS A 95 -1.49 17.94 -3.19
C LYS A 95 -2.77 18.77 -3.37
N LYS A 96 -3.95 18.17 -3.17
CA LYS A 96 -5.24 18.86 -3.32
C LYS A 96 -5.46 19.92 -2.24
N LEU A 97 -5.10 19.64 -0.99
CA LEU A 97 -5.26 20.57 0.13
C LEU A 97 -4.31 21.76 0.00
N ASN A 98 -3.04 21.51 -0.35
CA ASN A 98 -2.05 22.56 -0.55
C ASN A 98 -2.40 23.45 -1.77
N TYR A 99 -2.91 22.86 -2.86
CA TYR A 99 -3.42 23.63 -4.00
C TYR A 99 -4.59 24.55 -3.62
N LYS A 100 -5.55 24.03 -2.84
CA LYS A 100 -6.73 24.81 -2.38
C LYS A 100 -6.30 25.99 -1.48
N LYS A 101 -5.32 25.77 -0.61
CA LYS A 101 -4.77 26.81 0.28
C LYS A 101 -4.13 27.96 -0.53
N GLN A 102 -3.25 27.64 -1.48
CA GLN A 102 -2.62 28.64 -2.34
C GLN A 102 -3.64 29.47 -3.15
N LYS A 103 -4.67 28.81 -3.69
CA LYS A 103 -5.74 29.50 -4.45
C LYS A 103 -6.54 30.46 -3.58
N HIS A 104 -6.84 30.08 -2.33
CA HIS A 104 -7.54 30.94 -1.38
C HIS A 104 -6.69 32.17 -0.99
N ASP A 105 -5.41 31.95 -0.69
CA ASP A 105 -4.50 33.03 -0.31
C ASP A 105 -4.28 34.04 -1.45
N ASN A 106 -4.21 33.58 -2.70
CA ASN A 106 -4.12 34.48 -3.86
C ASN A 106 -5.40 35.29 -4.10
N LYS A 107 -6.58 34.74 -3.79
CA LYS A 107 -7.85 35.47 -3.94
C LYS A 107 -7.99 36.62 -2.95
N ASN A 108 -7.44 36.49 -1.74
CA ASN A 108 -7.53 37.53 -0.69
C ASN A 108 -6.49 38.65 -0.83
N ARG A 109 -5.54 38.53 -1.77
CA ARG A 109 -4.51 39.54 -2.07
C ARG A 109 -4.88 40.46 -3.24
N LEU A 110 -5.98 40.18 -3.94
CA LEU A 110 -6.55 40.99 -5.03
C LEU A 110 -7.78 41.75 -4.51
#